data_AF-A0A176YS86-F1
#
_entry.id   AF-A0A176YS86-F1
#
_cell.length_a   1.000
_cell.length_b   1.000
_cell.length_c   1.000
_cell.angle_alpha   90.00
_cell.angle_beta   90.00
_cell.angle_gamma   90.00
#
_symmetry.space_group_name_H-M   'P 1'
#
loop_
_entity.id
_entity.type
_entity.pdbx_description
1 polymer ?
#
loop_
_entity_poly.entity_id
_entity_poly.type
_entity_poly.pdbx_seq_one_letter_code
_entity_poly.pdbx_strand_id
1 'polypeptide(L)'
;MRVNVHDFEDKKLGKVVPYRVYDVTANAGFVTVGITSDTTEFAVQSIRCWRERMGRAHYPHAHELTITADCGGSNGARVPLWKVELQKLADETGLVIHAHHYPPGTSKWNKIEHRLFCHIIQNWRGRPLTNRLAVVELSGATKTKTGLKVESALDTRTHRKGIKVSKAQMKSLDITGDQFHPE
;
A
#
# COMPACT_ATOMS: atom_id res chain seq x y z
N MET A 1 6.35 20.18 17.34
CA MET A 1 6.07 20.03 15.90
C MET A 1 5.05 18.91 15.71
N ARG A 2 3.81 19.21 15.31
CA ARG A 2 2.84 18.20 14.88
C ARG A 2 3.20 17.80 13.46
N VAL A 3 3.66 16.56 13.28
CA VAL A 3 3.92 15.99 11.95
C VAL A 3 2.62 15.31 11.53
N ASN A 4 2.02 15.76 10.42
CA ASN A 4 0.82 15.11 9.87
C ASN A 4 1.28 13.83 9.16
N VAL A 5 1.03 12.69 9.79
CA VAL A 5 1.64 11.39 9.42
C VAL A 5 0.87 10.68 8.30
N HIS A 6 -0.37 11.09 8.04
CA HIS A 6 -1.31 10.33 7.20
C HIS A 6 -1.72 11.03 5.90
N ASP A 7 -1.87 12.36 5.89
CA ASP A 7 -2.22 13.13 4.69
C ASP A 7 -1.48 14.48 4.72
N PHE A 8 -0.70 14.76 3.67
CA PHE A 8 -0.13 16.10 3.44
C PHE A 8 -1.10 16.88 2.56
N GLU A 9 -1.98 17.64 3.20
CA GLU A 9 -2.82 18.63 2.51
C GLU A 9 -2.14 20.00 2.59
N ASP A 10 -1.36 20.33 1.55
CA ASP A 10 -0.94 21.71 1.31
C ASP A 10 -1.90 22.34 0.29
N LYS A 11 -2.54 23.44 0.70
CA LYS A 11 -3.52 24.19 -0.11
C LYS A 11 -2.97 24.72 -1.43
N LYS A 12 -1.64 24.80 -1.61
CA LYS A 12 -0.99 25.23 -2.86
C LYS A 12 -0.42 24.09 -3.71
N LEU A 13 -0.13 22.92 -3.12
CA LEU A 13 0.61 21.82 -3.79
C LEU A 13 -0.27 20.62 -4.17
N GLY A 14 -1.54 20.63 -3.72
CA GLY A 14 -2.48 19.55 -3.93
C GLY A 14 -2.28 18.41 -2.93
N LYS A 15 -3.32 17.59 -2.74
CA LYS A 15 -3.30 16.44 -1.83
C LYS A 15 -2.22 15.44 -2.24
N VAL A 16 -1.47 14.94 -1.26
CA VAL A 16 -0.46 13.90 -1.43
C VAL A 16 -0.78 12.73 -0.50
N VAL A 17 -1.00 11.56 -1.08
CA VAL A 17 -1.36 10.35 -0.34
C VAL A 17 -0.28 9.28 -0.56
N PRO A 18 0.62 9.04 0.41
CA PRO A 18 1.58 7.97 0.30
C PRO A 18 0.96 6.62 0.70
N TYR A 19 1.07 5.61 -0.15
CA TYR A 19 0.78 4.21 0.18
C TYR A 19 2.08 3.41 0.20
N ARG A 20 2.23 2.50 1.17
CA ARG A 20 3.49 1.79 1.41
C ARG A 20 3.31 0.28 1.32
N VAL A 21 4.22 -0.37 0.63
CA VAL A 21 4.40 -1.83 0.62
C VAL A 21 5.78 -2.12 1.23
N TYR A 22 5.84 -3.07 2.16
CA TYR A 22 7.11 -3.54 2.73
C TYR A 22 7.23 -5.04 2.52
N ASP A 23 8.19 -5.42 1.69
CA ASP A 23 8.61 -6.80 1.50
C ASP A 23 9.54 -7.19 2.65
N VAL A 24 9.02 -8.05 3.52
CA VAL A 24 9.71 -8.54 4.72
C VAL A 24 10.87 -9.48 4.35
N THR A 25 10.75 -10.22 3.25
CA THR A 25 11.74 -11.21 2.82
C THR A 25 12.94 -10.53 2.18
N ALA A 26 12.71 -9.59 1.25
CA ALA A 26 13.78 -8.83 0.61
C ALA A 26 14.30 -7.66 1.47
N ASN A 27 13.64 -7.37 2.60
CA ASN A 27 13.85 -6.15 3.38
C ASN A 27 13.80 -4.90 2.48
N ALA A 28 12.73 -4.78 1.69
CA ALA A 28 12.59 -3.74 0.68
C ALA A 28 11.26 -3.00 0.83
N GLY A 29 11.29 -1.68 0.70
CA GLY A 29 10.12 -0.83 0.74
C GLY A 29 9.75 -0.28 -0.63
N PHE A 30 8.47 -0.08 -0.87
CA PHE A 30 7.96 0.64 -2.03
C PHE A 30 6.93 1.67 -1.59
N VAL A 31 7.06 2.90 -2.06
CA VAL A 31 6.15 4.00 -1.73
C VAL A 31 5.50 4.53 -3.00
N THR A 32 4.21 4.32 -3.14
CA THR A 32 3.41 4.99 -4.17
C THR A 32 2.92 6.31 -3.61
N VAL A 33 3.08 7.40 -4.37
CA VAL A 33 2.59 8.72 -4.00
C VAL A 33 1.44 9.09 -4.92
N GLY A 34 0.21 9.09 -4.40
CA GLY A 34 -1.01 9.44 -5.12
C GLY A 34 -1.30 10.94 -5.05
N ILE A 35 -1.96 11.46 -6.09
CA ILE A 35 -2.30 12.89 -6.21
C ILE A 35 -3.75 13.23 -5.87
N THR A 36 -4.60 12.23 -5.61
CA THR A 36 -6.03 12.41 -5.35
C THR A 36 -6.41 12.02 -3.92
N SER A 37 -6.65 10.75 -3.65
CA SER A 37 -7.22 10.28 -2.38
C SER A 37 -6.88 8.83 -2.11
N ASP A 38 -6.77 8.51 -0.81
CA ASP A 38 -6.66 7.14 -0.36
C ASP A 38 -7.96 6.40 -0.67
N THR A 39 -7.90 5.54 -1.67
CA THR A 39 -9.01 4.73 -2.16
C THR A 39 -8.51 3.31 -2.32
N THR A 40 -9.43 2.35 -2.30
CA THR A 40 -9.08 0.95 -2.51
C THR A 40 -8.38 0.72 -3.86
N GLU A 41 -8.86 1.36 -4.94
CA GLU A 41 -8.20 1.29 -6.25
C GLU A 41 -6.73 1.75 -6.15
N PHE A 42 -6.47 2.84 -5.43
CA PHE A 42 -5.12 3.33 -5.19
C PHE A 42 -4.26 2.36 -4.37
N ALA A 43 -4.83 1.73 -3.33
CA ALA A 43 -4.15 0.74 -2.51
C ALA A 43 -3.72 -0.49 -3.33
N VAL A 44 -4.65 -1.08 -4.10
CA VAL A 44 -4.34 -2.24 -4.95
C VAL A 44 -3.41 -1.85 -6.09
N GLN A 45 -3.57 -0.66 -6.65
CA GLN A 45 -2.64 -0.14 -7.65
C GLN A 45 -1.22 0.01 -7.10
N SER A 46 -1.08 0.35 -5.83
CA SER A 46 0.23 0.44 -5.17
C SER A 46 0.90 -0.93 -5.05
N ILE A 47 0.13 -1.97 -4.75
CA ILE A 47 0.60 -3.37 -4.75
C ILE A 47 1.05 -3.78 -6.15
N ARG A 48 0.26 -3.45 -7.18
CA ARG A 48 0.61 -3.71 -8.57
C ARG A 48 1.92 -3.03 -8.98
N CYS A 49 2.09 -1.75 -8.64
CA CYS A 49 3.31 -1.00 -8.92
C CYS A 49 4.54 -1.63 -8.24
N TRP A 50 4.43 -2.03 -6.98
CA TRP A 50 5.49 -2.74 -6.27
C TRP A 50 5.85 -4.05 -6.98
N ARG A 51 4.86 -4.85 -7.37
CA ARG A 51 5.09 -6.11 -8.07
C ARG A 51 5.85 -5.89 -9.37
N GLU A 52 5.40 -4.97 -10.22
CA GLU A 52 6.02 -4.76 -11.53
C GLU A 52 7.44 -4.17 -11.44
N ARG A 53 7.71 -3.35 -10.44
CA ARG A 53 9.03 -2.71 -10.29
C ARG A 53 10.05 -3.53 -9.51
N MET A 54 9.59 -4.26 -8.50
CA MET A 54 10.48 -4.96 -7.55
C MET A 54 10.10 -6.43 -7.43
N GLY A 55 8.84 -6.73 -7.11
CA GLY A 55 8.41 -8.09 -6.73
C GLY A 55 8.64 -9.14 -7.80
N ARG A 56 8.34 -8.85 -9.07
CA ARG A 56 8.46 -9.81 -10.19
C ARG A 56 9.91 -10.21 -10.46
N ALA A 57 10.85 -9.28 -10.31
CA ALA A 57 12.28 -9.56 -10.48
C ALA A 57 12.84 -10.38 -9.30
N HIS A 58 12.34 -10.14 -8.08
CA HIS A 58 12.75 -10.89 -6.89
C HIS A 58 12.13 -12.29 -6.82
N TYR A 59 10.91 -12.46 -7.32
CA TYR A 59 10.16 -13.71 -7.23
C TYR A 59 9.55 -14.11 -8.60
N PRO A 60 10.39 -14.48 -9.59
CA PRO A 60 9.92 -14.77 -10.96
C PRO A 60 9.03 -16.02 -11.04
N HIS A 61 9.10 -16.92 -10.06
CA HIS A 61 8.35 -18.17 -9.99
C HIS A 61 7.31 -18.17 -8.86
N ALA A 62 6.96 -17.01 -8.30
CA ALA A 62 5.90 -16.94 -7.31
C ALA A 62 4.54 -17.23 -7.97
N HIS A 63 3.79 -18.13 -7.34
CA HIS A 63 2.39 -18.42 -7.67
C HIS A 63 1.42 -17.83 -6.64
N GLU A 64 1.94 -17.38 -5.50
CA GLU A 64 1.15 -16.89 -4.38
C GLU A 64 1.72 -15.56 -3.85
N LEU A 65 0.84 -14.70 -3.35
CA LEU A 65 1.18 -13.44 -2.71
C LEU A 65 0.43 -13.29 -1.39
N THR A 66 1.17 -13.26 -0.27
CA THR A 66 0.61 -12.98 1.05
C THR A 66 0.69 -11.49 1.38
N ILE A 67 -0.45 -10.88 1.68
CA ILE A 67 -0.60 -9.47 2.06
C ILE A 67 -1.06 -9.42 3.52
N THR A 68 -0.32 -8.68 4.35
CA THR A 68 -0.75 -8.34 5.71
C THR A 68 -1.17 -6.88 5.76
N ALA A 69 -2.44 -6.60 6.03
CA ALA A 69 -3.02 -5.26 6.04
C ALA A 69 -3.56 -4.88 7.43
N ASP A 70 -3.47 -3.60 7.78
CA ASP A 70 -3.91 -3.05 9.07
C ASP A 70 -5.40 -2.67 9.13
N CYS A 71 -6.16 -3.01 8.09
CA CYS A 71 -7.60 -2.74 7.98
C CYS A 71 -7.99 -1.24 7.97
N GLY A 72 -7.05 -0.34 7.70
CA GLY A 72 -7.30 1.09 7.62
C GLY A 72 -7.98 1.50 6.30
N GLY A 73 -9.13 2.16 6.39
CA GLY A 73 -9.73 2.92 5.27
C GLY A 73 -9.89 2.14 3.96
N SER A 74 -8.89 2.26 3.07
CA SER A 74 -8.86 1.69 1.72
C SER A 74 -8.60 0.19 1.64
N ASN A 75 -7.94 -0.41 2.65
CA ASN A 75 -7.59 -1.84 2.69
C ASN A 75 -8.37 -2.64 3.75
N GLY A 76 -9.53 -2.11 4.19
CA GLY A 76 -10.34 -2.75 5.22
C GLY A 76 -10.96 -4.08 4.77
N ALA A 77 -10.90 -5.10 5.62
CA ALA A 77 -11.52 -6.42 5.35
C ALA A 77 -13.02 -6.32 4.99
N ARG A 78 -13.73 -5.38 5.60
CA ARG A 78 -15.17 -5.16 5.37
C ARG A 78 -15.48 -4.32 4.13
N VAL A 79 -14.47 -3.80 3.43
CA VAL A 79 -14.64 -2.95 2.25
C VAL A 79 -14.86 -3.85 1.04
N PRO A 80 -16.05 -3.88 0.41
CA PRO A 80 -16.31 -4.79 -0.70
C PRO A 80 -15.42 -4.51 -1.90
N LEU A 81 -15.07 -3.24 -2.13
CA LEU A 81 -14.20 -2.84 -3.22
C LEU A 81 -12.80 -3.44 -3.06
N TRP A 82 -12.30 -3.62 -1.83
CA TRP A 82 -11.00 -4.26 -1.57
C TRP A 82 -10.95 -5.66 -2.10
N LYS A 83 -12.00 -6.44 -1.83
CA LYS A 83 -12.16 -7.80 -2.33
C LYS A 83 -12.23 -7.84 -3.86
N VAL A 84 -13.00 -6.93 -4.47
CA VAL A 84 -13.12 -6.83 -5.93
C VAL A 84 -11.78 -6.46 -6.59
N GLU A 85 -11.08 -5.47 -6.07
CA GLU A 85 -9.81 -5.01 -6.68
C GLU A 85 -8.69 -6.04 -6.48
N LEU A 86 -8.64 -6.73 -5.33
CA LEU A 86 -7.72 -7.86 -5.14
C LEU A 86 -8.02 -9.02 -6.08
N GLN A 87 -9.29 -9.37 -6.30
CA GLN A 87 -9.67 -10.38 -7.29
C GLN A 87 -9.17 -10.00 -8.69
N LYS A 88 -9.41 -8.75 -9.13
CA LYS A 88 -8.92 -8.28 -10.43
C LYS A 88 -7.40 -8.42 -10.54
N LEU A 89 -6.67 -8.04 -9.49
CA LEU A 89 -5.22 -8.19 -9.46
C LEU A 89 -4.80 -9.67 -9.54
N ALA A 90 -5.50 -10.56 -8.85
CA ALA A 90 -5.26 -12.01 -8.94
C ALA A 90 -5.49 -12.51 -10.37
N ASP A 91 -6.62 -12.15 -11.00
CA ASP A 91 -6.99 -12.56 -12.35
C ASP A 91 -5.95 -12.10 -13.39
N GLU A 92 -5.45 -10.87 -13.28
CA GLU A 92 -4.47 -10.31 -14.22
C GLU A 92 -3.07 -10.90 -14.03
N THR A 93 -2.71 -11.25 -12.79
CA THR A 93 -1.35 -11.72 -12.47
C THR A 93 -1.23 -13.24 -12.46
N GLY A 94 -2.36 -13.96 -12.39
CA GLY A 94 -2.42 -15.40 -12.16
C GLY A 94 -1.94 -15.82 -10.77
N LEU A 95 -1.83 -14.89 -9.81
CA LEU A 95 -1.39 -15.17 -8.45
C LEU A 95 -2.57 -15.52 -7.56
N VAL A 96 -2.39 -16.50 -6.69
CA VAL A 96 -3.27 -16.70 -5.53
C VAL A 96 -2.91 -15.64 -4.48
N ILE A 97 -3.87 -14.78 -4.14
CA ILE A 97 -3.65 -13.69 -3.17
C ILE A 97 -4.25 -14.08 -1.81
N HIS A 98 -3.40 -14.16 -0.80
CA HIS A 98 -3.80 -14.36 0.60
C HIS A 98 -3.80 -13.02 1.32
N ALA A 99 -4.97 -12.50 1.69
CA ALA A 99 -5.08 -11.24 2.44
C ALA A 99 -5.40 -11.52 3.91
N HIS A 100 -4.45 -11.17 4.79
CA HIS A 100 -4.62 -11.26 6.24
C HIS A 100 -4.72 -9.87 6.83
N HIS A 101 -5.67 -9.71 7.74
CA HIS A 101 -5.88 -8.45 8.42
C HIS A 101 -5.48 -8.52 9.87
N TYR A 102 -4.80 -7.49 10.35
CA TYR A 102 -4.50 -7.33 11.76
C TYR A 102 -5.79 -7.14 12.57
N PRO A 103 -5.92 -7.76 13.76
CA PRO A 103 -7.06 -7.52 14.64
C PRO A 103 -7.15 -6.04 15.07
N PRO A 104 -8.35 -5.55 15.43
CA PRO A 104 -8.51 -4.18 15.92
C PRO A 104 -7.54 -3.84 17.06
N GLY A 105 -6.94 -2.65 17.01
CA GLY A 105 -6.00 -2.18 18.05
C GLY A 105 -4.58 -2.75 17.96
N THR A 106 -4.25 -3.50 16.90
CA THR A 106 -2.92 -4.12 16.73
C THR A 106 -2.03 -3.44 15.69
N SER A 107 -2.36 -2.21 15.24
CA SER A 107 -1.57 -1.45 14.25
C SER A 107 -0.10 -1.24 14.67
N LYS A 108 0.16 -1.15 15.98
CA LYS A 108 1.53 -1.11 16.54
C LYS A 108 2.38 -2.32 16.15
N TRP A 109 1.80 -3.45 15.75
CA TRP A 109 2.55 -4.63 15.31
C TRP A 109 2.84 -4.63 13.80
N ASN A 110 2.36 -3.62 13.08
CA ASN A 110 2.63 -3.45 11.65
C ASN A 110 4.13 -3.18 11.43
N LYS A 111 4.82 -4.13 10.76
CA LYS A 111 6.25 -4.01 10.46
C LYS A 111 6.57 -2.79 9.59
N ILE A 112 5.62 -2.29 8.79
CA ILE A 112 5.79 -1.06 8.00
C ILE A 112 6.13 0.12 8.91
N GLU A 113 5.47 0.26 10.06
CA GLU A 113 5.72 1.38 10.98
C GLU A 113 7.15 1.32 11.55
N HIS A 114 7.59 0.12 11.94
CA HIS A 114 8.84 -0.08 12.70
C HIS A 114 10.07 -0.37 11.84
N ARG A 115 9.89 -0.84 10.61
CA ARG A 115 11.00 -1.25 9.72
C ARG A 115 11.12 -0.45 8.45
N LEU A 116 10.09 0.30 8.05
CA LEU A 116 10.12 1.12 6.85
C LEU A 116 9.91 2.59 7.18
N PHE A 117 8.78 2.92 7.82
CA PHE A 117 8.35 4.29 8.01
C PHE A 117 9.25 5.08 8.96
N CYS A 118 9.74 4.44 10.03
CA CYS A 118 10.70 5.06 10.95
C CYS A 118 11.96 5.59 10.22
N HIS A 119 12.47 4.85 9.24
CA HIS A 119 13.65 5.23 8.46
C HIS A 119 13.34 6.30 7.41
N ILE A 120 12.16 6.23 6.78
CA ILE A 120 11.69 7.27 5.85
C ILE A 120 11.59 8.62 6.58
N ILE A 121 10.97 8.65 7.77
CA ILE A 121 10.84 9.87 8.57
C ILE A 121 12.20 10.39 9.04
N GLN A 122 13.14 9.51 9.41
CA GLN A 122 14.51 9.92 9.72
C GLN A 122 15.18 10.59 8.51
N ASN A 123 14.97 10.07 7.29
CA ASN A 123 15.51 10.64 6.07
C ASN A 123 14.89 12.01 5.72
N TRP A 124 13.65 12.24 6.16
CA TRP A 124 12.95 13.53 5.98
C TRP A 124 13.35 14.58 7.02
N ARG A 125 14.07 14.20 8.08
CA ARG A 125 14.40 15.11 9.18
C ARG A 125 15.19 16.32 8.68
N GLY A 126 14.60 17.51 8.87
CA GLY A 126 15.21 18.78 8.46
C GLY A 126 15.05 19.12 6.98
N ARG A 127 14.31 18.32 6.19
CA ARG A 127 14.01 18.60 4.79
C ARG A 127 12.52 18.97 4.65
N PRO A 128 12.20 20.20 4.22
CA PRO A 128 10.81 20.57 4.02
C PRO A 128 10.23 19.75 2.86
N LEU A 129 9.07 19.13 3.08
CA LEU A 129 8.32 18.42 2.04
C LEU A 129 7.57 19.46 1.20
N THR A 130 8.32 20.15 0.34
CA THR A 130 7.85 21.34 -0.38
C THR A 130 7.04 21.04 -1.63
N ASN A 131 6.99 19.78 -2.09
CA ASN A 131 6.17 19.33 -3.21
C ASN A 131 6.11 17.79 -3.29
N ARG A 132 5.29 17.26 -4.21
CA ARG A 132 5.10 15.82 -4.47
C ARG A 132 6.39 15.10 -4.85
N LEU A 133 7.23 15.74 -5.67
CA LEU A 133 8.53 15.18 -6.08
C LEU A 133 9.44 15.01 -4.87
N ALA A 134 9.46 15.97 -3.94
CA ALA A 134 10.23 15.86 -2.71
C ALA A 134 9.79 14.65 -1.87
N VAL A 135 8.49 14.35 -1.78
CA VAL A 135 8.01 13.14 -1.07
C VAL A 135 8.49 11.87 -1.76
N VAL A 136 8.40 11.81 -3.10
CA VAL A 136 8.87 10.66 -3.89
C VAL A 136 10.37 10.49 -3.71
N GLU A 137 11.17 11.52 -4.01
CA GLU A 137 12.63 11.50 -3.95
C GLU A 137 13.14 11.15 -2.56
N LEU A 138 12.60 11.77 -1.50
CA LEU A 138 13.06 11.53 -0.14
C LEU A 138 12.63 10.15 0.38
N SER A 139 11.49 9.63 -0.07
CA SER A 139 11.11 8.25 0.23
C SER A 139 12.07 7.27 -0.43
N GLY A 140 12.30 7.41 -1.74
CA GLY A 140 13.17 6.51 -2.52
C GLY A 140 14.66 6.63 -2.18
N ALA A 141 15.09 7.75 -1.60
CA ALA A 141 16.45 7.92 -1.10
C ALA A 141 16.74 7.14 0.20
N THR A 142 15.72 6.53 0.82
CA THR A 142 15.87 5.86 2.12
C THR A 142 16.65 4.55 1.96
N LYS A 143 17.82 4.47 2.59
CA LYS A 143 18.65 3.26 2.69
C LYS A 143 19.17 3.09 4.12
N THR A 144 19.30 1.85 4.59
CA THR A 144 19.90 1.56 5.90
C THR A 144 21.18 0.75 5.76
N LYS A 145 22.05 0.82 6.78
CA LYS A 145 23.25 -0.04 6.87
C LYS A 145 22.90 -1.54 6.92
N THR A 146 21.70 -1.87 7.38
CA THR A 146 21.16 -3.24 7.45
C THR A 146 20.52 -3.70 6.14
N GLY A 147 20.65 -2.93 5.05
CA GLY A 147 20.27 -3.35 3.71
C GLY A 147 18.86 -2.97 3.26
N LEU A 148 18.10 -2.18 4.04
CA LEU A 148 16.81 -1.67 3.59
C LEU A 148 17.00 -0.83 2.33
N LYS A 149 16.25 -1.15 1.28
CA LYS A 149 16.14 -0.34 0.06
C LYS A 149 14.71 0.11 -0.11
N VAL A 150 14.51 1.39 -0.38
CA VAL A 150 13.18 1.94 -0.67
C VAL A 150 13.15 2.46 -2.09
N GLU A 151 12.14 2.06 -2.86
CA GLU A 151 11.81 2.69 -4.12
C GLU A 151 10.51 3.48 -3.98
N SER A 152 10.31 4.46 -4.87
CA SER A 152 9.11 5.27 -4.87
C SER A 152 8.67 5.60 -6.28
N ALA A 153 7.37 5.78 -6.45
CA ALA A 153 6.77 6.17 -7.72
C ALA A 153 5.60 7.12 -7.50
N LEU A 154 5.43 8.08 -8.41
CA LEU A 154 4.24 8.92 -8.47
C LEU A 154 3.14 8.18 -9.23
N ASP A 155 1.94 8.11 -8.66
CA ASP A 155 0.73 7.70 -9.38
C ASP A 155 -0.09 8.95 -9.74
N THR A 156 -0.11 9.28 -11.03
CA THR A 156 -0.83 10.44 -11.57
C THR A 156 -2.28 10.11 -11.95
N ARG A 157 -2.74 8.88 -11.70
CA ARG A 157 -4.12 8.48 -11.98
C ARG A 157 -5.11 9.12 -11.01
N THR A 158 -6.31 9.34 -11.53
CA THR A 158 -7.43 9.87 -10.77
C THR A 158 -8.31 8.73 -10.27
N HIS A 159 -8.19 8.40 -8.99
CA HIS A 159 -9.05 7.42 -8.33
C HIS A 159 -10.33 8.08 -7.80
N ARG A 160 -11.50 7.55 -8.17
CA ARG A 160 -12.79 8.15 -7.80
C ARG A 160 -13.24 7.64 -6.43
N LYS A 161 -13.73 8.55 -5.59
CA LYS A 161 -14.34 8.16 -4.30
C LYS A 161 -15.76 7.63 -4.49
N GLY A 162 -16.20 6.82 -3.52
CA GLY A 162 -17.61 6.41 -3.41
C GLY A 162 -18.05 5.37 -4.42
N ILE A 163 -17.10 4.61 -5.00
CA ILE A 163 -17.41 3.47 -5.86
C ILE A 163 -18.19 2.44 -5.04
N LYS A 164 -19.39 2.10 -5.52
CA LYS A 164 -20.26 1.11 -4.90
C LYS A 164 -20.07 -0.22 -5.61
N VAL A 165 -19.94 -1.28 -4.82
CA VAL A 165 -19.93 -2.66 -5.31
C VAL A 165 -21.34 -3.23 -5.16
N SER A 166 -21.87 -3.78 -6.25
CA SER A 166 -23.17 -4.45 -6.23
C SER A 166 -23.09 -5.81 -5.55
N LYS A 167 -24.22 -6.31 -5.03
CA LYS A 167 -24.29 -7.68 -4.48
C LYS A 167 -23.95 -8.75 -5.51
N ALA A 168 -24.29 -8.52 -6.79
CA ALA A 168 -23.97 -9.44 -7.88
C ALA A 168 -22.46 -9.55 -8.10
N GLN A 169 -21.75 -8.41 -8.15
CA GLN A 169 -20.29 -8.38 -8.22
C GLN A 169 -19.65 -9.06 -7.01
N MET A 170 -20.20 -8.88 -5.81
CA MET A 170 -19.68 -9.52 -4.62
C MET A 170 -19.85 -11.05 -4.66
N LYS A 171 -20.96 -11.54 -5.23
CA LYS A 171 -21.23 -12.98 -5.35
C LYS A 171 -20.40 -13.67 -6.45
N SER A 172 -19.90 -12.92 -7.43
CA SER A 172 -19.07 -13.47 -8.50
C SER A 172 -17.59 -13.59 -8.14
N LEU A 173 -17.17 -13.14 -6.95
CA LEU A 173 -15.77 -13.24 -6.52
C LEU A 173 -15.44 -14.67 -6.11
N ASP A 174 -14.25 -15.14 -6.48
CA ASP A 174 -13.72 -16.44 -6.09
C ASP A 174 -12.90 -16.29 -4.81
N ILE A 175 -13.61 -16.05 -3.70
CA ILE A 175 -12.99 -15.78 -2.40
C ILE A 175 -13.44 -16.83 -1.40
N THR A 176 -12.46 -17.43 -0.74
CA THR A 176 -12.67 -18.34 0.39
C THR A 176 -12.17 -17.68 1.66
N GLY A 177 -13.02 -17.61 2.68
CA GLY A 177 -12.65 -17.15 4.02
C GLY A 177 -11.93 -18.25 4.81
N ASP A 178 -11.09 -17.85 5.75
CA ASP A 178 -10.45 -18.79 6.67
C ASP A 178 -11.49 -19.41 7.63
N GLN A 179 -11.25 -20.63 8.11
CA GLN A 179 -12.17 -21.30 9.04
C GLN A 179 -12.25 -20.61 10.40
N PHE A 180 -11.18 -19.92 10.83
CA PHE A 180 -11.10 -19.24 12.11
C PHE A 180 -11.66 -17.80 12.04
N HIS A 181 -11.43 -17.10 10.94
CA HIS A 181 -11.92 -15.74 10.67
C HIS A 181 -12.31 -15.57 9.19
N PRO A 182 -13.59 -15.84 8.82
CA PRO A 182 -14.03 -15.86 7.43
C PRO A 182 -14.30 -14.47 6.82
N GLU A 183 -14.21 -13.40 7.62
CA GLU A 183 -14.56 -12.02 7.25
C GLU A 183 -13.74 -11.36 6.13
#